data_AF-A0A2E5JEE6-F1
#
_entry.id   AF-A0A2E5JEE6-F1
#
_cell.length_a   1.000
_cell.length_b   1.000
_cell.length_c   1.000
_cell.angle_alpha   90.00
_cell.angle_beta   90.00
_cell.angle_gamma   90.00
#
_symmetry.space_group_name_H-M   'P 1'
#
loop_
_entity.id
_entity.type
_entity.pdbx_description
1 polymer ?
#
loop_
_entity_poly.entity_id
_entity_poly.type
_entity_poly.pdbx_seq_one_letter_code
_entity_poly.pdbx_strand_id
1 'polypeptide(L)'
;LFKNFTSRHYLIHRKRFLELLPMKPLWLSWREPIKSRLFGNGKMLCWESIVEKALENSTLWRADLMTEKAWSLHPGERSKEFRKKLPTITEQVSQGNFPLAQAGHFDLRLGDWEIN
;
A
#
# COMPACT_ATOMS: atom_id res chain seq x y z
N LEU A 1 11.47 9.83 1.66
CA LEU A 1 11.13 8.51 1.06
C LEU A 1 10.86 7.41 2.11
N PHE A 2 11.63 7.30 3.19
CA PHE A 2 11.49 6.18 4.17
C PHE A 2 10.49 6.40 5.33
N LYS A 3 9.84 7.56 5.39
CA LYS A 3 8.84 7.88 6.42
C LYS A 3 7.42 7.95 5.87
N ASN A 4 7.27 7.98 4.55
CA ASN A 4 5.99 8.02 3.87
C ASN A 4 5.24 6.70 4.11
N PHE A 5 3.93 6.77 4.33
CA PHE A 5 3.11 5.59 4.58
C PHE A 5 1.95 5.52 3.59
N THR A 6 1.62 4.32 3.10
CA THR A 6 0.43 4.09 2.26
C THR A 6 -0.31 2.84 2.76
N SER A 7 -1.56 2.67 2.36
CA SER A 7 -2.39 1.50 2.70
C SER A 7 -2.13 0.28 1.82
N ARG A 8 -1.15 0.32 0.91
CA ARG A 8 -0.76 -0.84 0.10
C ARG A 8 -0.26 -1.98 1.02
N HIS A 9 -0.29 -3.21 0.53
CA HIS A 9 0.07 -4.39 1.34
C HIS A 9 1.49 -4.29 1.90
N TYR A 10 1.63 -4.08 3.21
CA TYR A 10 2.90 -4.05 3.93
C TYR A 10 3.03 -5.29 4.82
N LEU A 11 4.23 -5.86 4.87
CA LEU A 11 4.61 -6.69 6.01
C LEU A 11 4.92 -5.75 7.18
N ILE A 12 4.01 -5.65 8.15
CA ILE A 12 4.15 -4.76 9.30
C ILE A 12 4.63 -5.54 10.52
N HIS A 13 5.73 -5.11 11.14
CA HIS A 13 6.12 -5.62 12.45
C HIS A 13 5.15 -5.10 13.53
N ARG A 14 4.13 -5.89 13.87
CA ARG A 14 3.03 -5.51 14.77
C ARG A 14 3.46 -4.83 16.08
N LYS A 15 4.44 -5.38 16.82
CA LYS A 15 4.88 -4.81 18.11
C LYS A 15 5.41 -3.37 17.95
N ARG A 16 6.34 -3.15 17.02
CA ARG A 16 6.89 -1.83 16.70
C ARG A 16 5.82 -0.86 16.19
N PHE A 17 4.84 -1.34 15.42
CA PHE A 17 3.74 -0.49 14.99
C PHE A 17 2.89 -0.01 16.18
N LEU A 18 2.63 -0.87 17.16
CA LEU A 18 1.88 -0.50 18.37
C LEU A 18 2.63 0.52 19.23
N GLU A 19 3.96 0.59 19.15
CA GLU A 19 4.76 1.62 19.85
C GLU A 19 4.49 3.04 19.32
N LEU A 20 3.86 3.18 18.14
CA LEU A 20 3.41 4.49 17.63
C LEU A 20 2.13 5.00 18.32
N LEU A 21 1.43 4.16 19.08
CA LEU A 21 0.19 4.53 19.74
C LEU A 21 0.45 5.23 21.09
N PRO A 22 -0.40 6.21 21.48
CA PRO A 22 -1.48 6.78 20.68
C PRO A 22 -0.97 7.78 19.64
N MET A 23 -1.45 7.65 18.41
CA MET A 23 -1.15 8.63 17.35
C MET A 23 -2.09 9.83 17.46
N LYS A 24 -1.53 11.04 17.34
CA LYS A 24 -2.33 12.28 17.37
C LYS A 24 -3.09 12.43 16.03
N PRO A 25 -4.42 12.66 16.05
CA PRO A 25 -5.16 12.93 14.84
C PRO A 25 -4.62 14.15 14.10
N LEU A 26 -4.54 14.05 12.78
CA LEU A 26 -4.30 15.19 11.91
C LEU A 26 -5.63 15.68 11.37
N TRP A 27 -5.83 16.99 11.45
CA TRP A 27 -7.08 17.65 11.11
C TRP A 27 -6.96 18.38 9.78
N LEU A 28 -8.04 18.40 8.99
CA LEU A 28 -8.06 19.08 7.70
C LEU A 28 -7.84 20.60 7.85
N SER A 29 -8.27 21.16 8.99
CA SER A 29 -7.96 22.54 9.38
C SER A 29 -7.96 22.67 10.90
N TRP A 30 -7.40 23.78 11.41
CA TRP A 30 -7.36 24.08 12.84
C TRP A 30 -8.75 24.19 13.50
N ARG A 31 -9.82 24.37 12.72
CA ARG A 31 -11.21 24.47 13.22
C ARG A 31 -11.88 23.13 13.43
N GLU A 32 -11.42 22.08 12.75
CA GLU A 32 -12.04 20.75 12.79
C GLU A 32 -11.99 20.08 14.19
N PRO A 33 -10.95 20.23 15.02
CA PRO A 33 -10.98 19.75 16.41
C PRO A 33 -12.12 20.36 17.23
N ILE A 34 -12.37 21.66 17.05
CA ILE A 34 -13.43 22.38 17.75
C ILE A 34 -14.79 21.87 17.28
N LYS A 35 -15.00 21.75 15.96
CA LYS A 35 -16.22 21.17 15.39
C LYS A 35 -16.44 19.74 15.86
N SER A 36 -15.40 18.91 15.91
CA SER A 36 -15.49 17.54 16.41
C SER A 36 -15.94 17.50 17.86
N ARG A 37 -15.44 18.41 18.70
CA ARG A 37 -15.79 18.45 20.13
C ARG A 37 -17.23 18.94 20.37
N LEU A 38 -17.71 19.88 19.55
CA LEU A 38 -19.04 20.48 19.71
C LEU A 38 -20.15 19.71 19.00
N PHE A 39 -19.86 19.16 17.81
CA PHE A 39 -20.86 18.61 16.89
C PHE A 39 -20.56 17.17 16.44
N GLY A 40 -19.41 16.61 16.82
CA GLY A 40 -19.05 15.23 16.46
C GLY A 40 -18.70 15.00 14.98
N ASN A 41 -18.60 16.05 14.16
CA ASN A 41 -18.46 15.96 12.70
C ASN A 41 -17.18 16.60 12.14
N GLY A 42 -16.13 16.74 12.96
CA GLY A 42 -14.86 17.28 12.51
C GLY A 42 -14.16 16.36 11.50
N LYS A 43 -13.55 16.96 10.48
CA LYS A 43 -12.87 16.24 9.39
C LYS A 43 -11.39 16.05 9.70
N MET A 44 -10.97 14.78 9.79
CA MET A 44 -9.58 14.38 9.93
C MET A 44 -8.97 14.08 8.55
N LEU A 45 -7.65 14.19 8.44
CA LEU A 45 -6.91 13.59 7.32
C LEU A 45 -6.99 12.06 7.40
N CYS A 46 -6.71 11.41 6.27
CA CYS A 46 -6.71 9.95 6.22
C CYS A 46 -5.68 9.36 7.20
N TRP A 47 -5.94 8.11 7.59
CA TRP A 47 -5.13 7.42 8.57
C TRP A 47 -3.67 7.25 8.13
N GLU A 48 -3.40 7.13 6.82
CA GLU A 48 -2.05 7.05 6.29
C GLU A 48 -1.22 8.28 6.66
N SER A 49 -1.79 9.48 6.52
CA SER A 49 -1.14 10.73 6.90
C SER A 49 -0.86 10.80 8.39
N ILE A 50 -1.75 10.24 9.22
CA ILE A 50 -1.58 10.18 10.68
C ILE A 50 -0.40 9.25 11.03
N VAL A 51 -0.32 8.08 10.39
CA VAL A 51 0.79 7.12 10.59
C VAL A 51 2.11 7.69 10.07
N GLU A 52 2.11 8.31 8.88
CA GLU A 52 3.28 8.99 8.32
C GLU A 52 3.82 10.03 9.29
N LYS A 53 2.94 10.84 9.88
CA LYS A 53 3.35 11.84 10.88
C LYS A 53 3.88 11.22 12.16
N ALA A 54 3.31 10.11 12.61
CA ALA A 54 3.83 9.37 13.75
C ALA A 54 5.22 8.80 13.45
N LEU A 55 5.43 8.27 12.24
CA LEU A 55 6.73 7.77 11.78
C LEU A 55 7.78 8.88 11.71
N GLU A 56 7.44 10.05 11.15
CA GLU A 56 8.33 11.23 11.13
C GLU A 56 8.85 11.60 12.53
N ASN A 57 7.99 11.51 13.54
CA ASN A 57 8.30 11.86 14.92
C ASN A 57 8.93 10.70 15.73
N SER A 58 9.26 9.58 15.10
CA SER A 58 9.80 8.39 15.76
C SER A 58 11.20 8.02 15.23
N THR A 59 11.87 7.11 15.93
CA THR A 59 13.10 6.46 15.45
C THR A 59 12.85 5.30 14.47
N LEU A 60 11.58 4.96 14.20
CA LEU A 60 11.20 3.85 13.33
C LEU A 60 11.29 4.24 11.86
N TRP A 61 11.71 3.32 11.00
CA TRP A 61 11.85 3.54 9.57
C TRP A 61 11.02 2.54 8.78
N ARG A 62 10.48 2.96 7.63
CA ARG A 62 9.98 2.03 6.62
C ARG A 62 11.19 1.46 5.88
N ALA A 63 11.35 0.15 5.93
CA ALA A 63 12.27 -0.55 5.06
C ALA A 63 11.48 -1.14 3.90
N ASP A 64 11.89 -0.82 2.69
CA ASP A 64 11.39 -1.51 1.50
C ASP A 64 12.24 -2.79 1.37
N LEU A 65 11.61 -3.96 1.47
CA LEU A 65 12.29 -5.25 1.33
C LEU A 65 12.65 -5.44 -0.14
N MET A 66 13.83 -4.94 -0.52
CA MET A 66 14.44 -5.20 -1.82
C MET A 66 14.79 -6.68 -1.89
N THR A 67 14.05 -7.43 -2.71
CA THR A 67 14.41 -8.79 -3.08
C THR A 67 14.06 -8.99 -4.54
N GLU A 68 14.98 -9.59 -5.29
CA GLU A 68 14.78 -9.97 -6.68
C GLU A 68 13.66 -11.02 -6.85
N LYS A 69 13.24 -11.63 -5.73
CA LYS A 69 12.13 -12.59 -5.68
C LYS A 69 10.77 -11.94 -5.47
N ALA A 70 10.70 -10.63 -5.20
CA ALA A 70 9.44 -9.92 -4.98
C ALA A 70 8.99 -9.24 -6.26
N TRP A 71 7.70 -9.40 -6.55
CA TRP A 71 7.05 -8.85 -7.72
C TRP A 71 5.73 -8.24 -7.28
N SER A 72 5.44 -7.06 -7.84
CA SER A 72 4.16 -6.38 -7.63
C SER A 72 3.41 -6.39 -8.95
N LEU A 73 2.26 -7.06 -8.97
CA LEU A 73 1.32 -6.95 -10.08
C LEU A 73 0.22 -6.00 -9.64
N HIS A 74 0.16 -4.83 -10.26
CA HIS A 74 -0.95 -3.92 -10.07
C HIS A 74 -2.05 -4.26 -11.08
N PRO A 75 -3.19 -4.87 -10.68
CA PRO A 75 -4.25 -5.15 -11.63
C PRO A 75 -4.96 -3.83 -11.98
N GLY A 76 -4.86 -3.41 -13.24
CA GLY A 76 -5.68 -2.30 -13.75
C GLY A 76 -7.18 -2.63 -13.65
N GLU A 77 -7.55 -3.88 -13.95
CA GLU A 77 -8.90 -4.40 -13.80
C GLU A 77 -8.92 -5.76 -13.08
N ARG A 78 -9.83 -5.95 -12.12
CA ARG A 78 -10.00 -7.20 -11.35
C ARG A 78 -11.12 -8.07 -11.92
N SER A 79 -11.12 -8.24 -13.25
CA SER A 79 -12.14 -8.95 -14.02
C SER A 79 -12.20 -10.45 -13.71
N LYS A 80 -13.22 -11.15 -14.22
CA LYS A 80 -13.29 -12.63 -14.14
C LYS A 80 -12.10 -13.29 -14.83
N GLU A 81 -11.68 -12.73 -15.96
CA GLU A 81 -10.50 -13.21 -16.69
C GLU A 81 -9.23 -13.05 -15.85
N PHE A 82 -9.04 -11.91 -15.19
CA PHE A 82 -7.91 -11.70 -14.29
C PHE A 82 -7.84 -12.78 -13.21
N ARG A 83 -8.97 -13.07 -12.54
CA ARG A 83 -9.03 -14.11 -11.51
C ARG A 83 -8.73 -15.51 -12.06
N LYS A 84 -9.15 -15.79 -13.30
CA LYS A 84 -8.87 -17.07 -13.98
C LYS A 84 -7.38 -17.21 -14.30
N LYS A 85 -6.73 -16.14 -14.79
CA LYS A 85 -5.31 -16.12 -15.15
C LYS A 85 -4.36 -16.00 -13.96
N LEU A 86 -4.84 -15.46 -12.83
CA LEU A 86 -4.00 -15.12 -11.67
C LEU A 86 -3.12 -16.28 -11.16
N PRO A 87 -3.60 -17.53 -11.02
CA PRO A 87 -2.74 -18.65 -10.62
C PRO A 87 -1.56 -18.88 -11.57
N THR A 88 -1.83 -18.94 -12.88
CA THR A 88 -0.81 -19.12 -13.92
C THR A 88 0.18 -17.95 -13.95
N ILE A 89 -0.31 -16.71 -13.88
CA ILE A 89 0.53 -15.51 -13.83
C ILE A 89 1.44 -15.57 -12.60
N THR A 90 0.90 -15.94 -11.44
CA THR A 90 1.64 -16.06 -10.18
C THR A 90 2.77 -17.08 -10.29
N GLU A 91 2.48 -18.24 -10.88
CA GLU A 91 3.47 -19.28 -11.12
C GLU A 91 4.60 -18.81 -12.05
N GLN A 92 4.25 -18.24 -13.20
CA GLN A 92 5.22 -17.72 -14.17
C GLN A 92 6.14 -16.68 -13.55
N VAL A 93 5.58 -15.68 -12.85
CA VAL A 93 6.39 -14.63 -12.22
C VAL A 93 7.28 -15.19 -11.11
N SER A 94 6.80 -16.16 -10.32
CA SER A 94 7.62 -16.81 -9.30
C SER A 94 8.86 -17.53 -9.85
N GLN A 95 8.83 -17.91 -11.13
CA GLN A 95 9.93 -18.53 -11.86
C GLN A 95 10.78 -17.51 -12.64
N GLY A 96 10.47 -16.21 -12.55
CA GLY A 96 11.12 -15.15 -13.31
C GLY A 96 10.62 -15.00 -14.75
N ASN A 97 9.53 -15.68 -15.10
CA ASN A 97 8.94 -15.64 -16.44
C ASN A 97 7.86 -14.56 -16.53
N PHE A 98 7.94 -13.73 -17.56
CA PHE A 98 6.93 -12.73 -17.89
C PHE A 98 6.97 -12.39 -19.38
N PRO A 99 5.84 -11.99 -20.00
CA PRO A 99 5.82 -11.51 -21.38
C PRO A 99 6.72 -10.28 -21.55
N LEU A 100 7.52 -10.21 -22.61
CA LEU A 100 8.35 -9.02 -22.89
C LEU A 100 7.50 -7.75 -23.02
N ALA A 101 6.28 -7.86 -23.56
CA ALA A 101 5.33 -6.76 -23.67
C ALA A 101 4.82 -6.23 -22.31
N GLN A 102 4.94 -7.01 -21.23
CA GLN A 102 4.64 -6.57 -19.87
C GLN A 102 5.82 -5.83 -19.21
N ALA A 103 7.06 -6.04 -19.68
CA ALA A 103 8.25 -5.51 -19.04
C ALA A 103 8.22 -3.97 -18.97
N GLY A 104 8.50 -3.42 -17.79
CA GLY A 104 8.50 -1.97 -17.56
C GLY A 104 7.12 -1.32 -17.41
N HIS A 105 6.02 -2.06 -17.57
CA HIS A 105 4.68 -1.57 -17.29
C HIS A 105 4.30 -1.75 -15.81
N PHE A 106 3.77 -0.69 -15.20
CA PHE A 106 3.28 -0.72 -13.83
C PHE A 106 1.98 -1.54 -13.70
N ASP A 107 1.03 -1.32 -14.60
CA ASP A 107 -0.23 -2.05 -14.64
C ASP A 107 -0.07 -3.39 -15.36
N LEU A 108 -0.81 -4.40 -14.87
CA LEU A 108 -0.90 -5.71 -15.49
C LEU A 108 -1.65 -5.60 -16.84
N ARG A 109 -0.96 -5.94 -17.91
CA ARG A 109 -1.50 -6.02 -19.27
C ARG A 109 -2.05 -7.43 -19.50
N LEU A 110 -3.23 -7.70 -18.98
CA LEU A 110 -3.81 -9.05 -18.91
C LEU A 110 -3.85 -9.81 -20.26
N GLY A 111 -3.99 -9.08 -21.37
CA GLY A 111 -4.00 -9.65 -22.72
C GLY A 111 -2.67 -10.26 -23.15
N ASP A 112 -1.55 -9.81 -22.58
CA ASP A 112 -0.20 -10.30 -22.93
C ASP A 112 0.16 -11.60 -22.21
N TRP A 113 -0.66 -12.05 -21.25
CA TRP A 113 -0.44 -13.26 -20.46
C TRP A 113 -1.31 -14.41 -20.97
N GLU A 114 -0.68 -15.46 -21.49
CA GLU A 114 -1.36 -16.66 -21.95
C GLU A 114 -1.71 -17.60 -20.79
N ILE A 115 -2.80 -18.37 -20.95
CA ILE A 115 -3.11 -19.49 -20.05
C ILE A 115 -2.60 -20.73 -20.77
N ASN A 116 -1.54 -21.33 -20.26
CA ASN A 116 -1.13 -22.68 -20.66
C ASN A 116 -2.10 -23.71 -20.07
#